data_AF-A0A959M7J5-F1
#
_entry.id   AF-A0A959M7J5-F1
#
_cell.length_a   1.000
_cell.length_b   1.000
_cell.length_c   1.000
_cell.angle_alpha   90.00
_cell.angle_beta   90.00
_cell.angle_gamma   90.00
#
_symmetry.space_group_name_H-M   'P 1'
#
loop_
_entity.id
_entity.type
_entity.pdbx_description
1 polymer ?
#
loop_
_entity_poly.entity_id
_entity_poly.type
_entity_poly.pdbx_seq_one_letter_code
_entity_poly.pdbx_strand_id
1 'polypeptide(L)'
;SPSNTFSWTPTFKGFTGVVNYTLQYDSAGKNFVAPQEVNINSDLSKTFTQGQMNDISFASGIPYGNSGKVEFRVKGVTANGTTLYSNVVNVTIQSYVPILRLYLPGGYQASTGNGNNWDPGTAPELIRDLRSAVFNKMYYIYIYLPAGSEFKVTAGRSWDVNYGGSGGVLSQNGANFSVASSG
;
A
#
# COMPACT_ATOMS: atom_id res chain seq x y z
N SER A 1 -7.50 -8.18 -7.55
CA SER A 1 -7.61 -9.59 -7.97
C SER A 1 -6.98 -10.51 -6.93
N PRO A 2 -7.56 -11.70 -6.67
CA PRO A 2 -6.93 -12.72 -5.84
C PRO A 2 -5.59 -13.19 -6.44
N SER A 3 -4.67 -13.67 -5.60
CA SER A 3 -3.34 -14.17 -5.98
C SER A 3 -3.10 -15.58 -5.43
N ASN A 4 -2.87 -15.69 -4.13
CA ASN A 4 -2.49 -16.95 -3.49
C ASN A 4 -3.50 -17.29 -2.39
N THR A 5 -3.87 -18.56 -2.32
CA THR A 5 -4.69 -19.12 -1.24
C THR A 5 -3.85 -20.09 -0.44
N PHE A 6 -3.72 -19.82 0.85
CA PHE A 6 -3.16 -20.75 1.82
C PHE A 6 -4.30 -21.52 2.48
N SER A 7 -4.19 -22.83 2.54
CA SER A 7 -5.15 -23.70 3.23
C SER A 7 -4.42 -24.76 4.04
N TRP A 8 -5.04 -25.17 5.14
CA TRP A 8 -4.49 -26.18 6.04
C TRP A 8 -5.59 -27.05 6.63
N THR A 9 -5.20 -28.19 7.18
CA THR A 9 -6.12 -29.05 7.93
C THR A 9 -6.15 -28.63 9.41
N PRO A 10 -7.25 -28.89 10.14
CA PRO A 10 -7.32 -28.61 11.56
C PRO A 10 -6.16 -29.24 12.33
N THR A 11 -5.53 -28.45 13.19
CA THR A 11 -4.53 -28.91 14.18
C THR A 11 -5.23 -29.52 15.41
N PHE A 12 -4.47 -30.15 16.31
CA PHE A 12 -4.98 -30.72 17.57
C PHE A 12 -6.15 -31.72 17.37
N LYS A 13 -5.96 -32.74 16.54
CA LYS A 13 -6.99 -33.77 16.31
C LYS A 13 -7.50 -34.36 17.63
N GLY A 14 -8.82 -34.35 17.82
CA GLY A 14 -9.48 -34.83 19.04
C GLY A 14 -9.70 -33.77 20.12
N PHE A 15 -9.14 -32.56 19.96
CA PHE A 15 -9.48 -31.42 20.81
C PHE A 15 -10.85 -30.84 20.40
N THR A 16 -11.72 -30.59 21.38
CA THR A 16 -13.09 -30.11 21.17
C THR A 16 -13.27 -28.61 21.42
N GLY A 17 -12.21 -27.91 21.80
CA GLY A 17 -12.23 -26.46 22.03
C GLY A 17 -11.87 -25.63 20.78
N VAL A 18 -11.99 -24.32 20.90
CA VAL A 18 -11.61 -23.37 19.84
C VAL A 18 -10.10 -23.37 19.65
N VAL A 19 -9.68 -23.43 18.38
CA VAL A 19 -8.31 -23.22 17.95
C VAL A 19 -8.26 -21.95 17.10
N ASN A 20 -7.41 -21.02 17.47
CA ASN A 20 -7.15 -19.80 16.69
C ASN A 20 -5.90 -20.00 15.84
N TYR A 21 -6.00 -19.63 14.57
CA TYR A 21 -4.93 -19.69 13.59
C TYR A 21 -4.40 -18.29 13.28
N THR A 22 -3.08 -18.22 13.20
CA THR A 22 -2.34 -17.05 12.74
C THR A 22 -1.43 -17.53 11.61
N LEU A 23 -1.54 -16.91 10.43
CA LEU A 23 -0.56 -17.12 9.38
C LEU A 23 0.65 -16.22 9.66
N GLN A 24 1.82 -16.82 9.80
CA GLN A 24 3.09 -16.13 10.00
C GLN A 24 3.87 -16.09 8.69
N TYR A 25 4.56 -14.98 8.44
CA TYR A 25 5.50 -14.86 7.33
C TYR A 25 6.78 -14.11 7.72
N ASP A 26 7.89 -14.44 7.07
CA ASP A 26 9.19 -13.81 7.27
C ASP A 26 10.04 -13.89 5.99
N SER A 27 11.09 -13.06 5.90
CA SER A 27 12.11 -13.18 4.85
C SER A 27 12.72 -14.59 4.91
N ALA A 28 12.95 -15.21 3.75
CA ALA A 28 13.51 -16.56 3.71
C ALA A 28 14.85 -16.67 4.47
N GLY A 29 14.99 -17.71 5.29
CA GLY A 29 16.20 -18.01 6.05
C GLY A 29 16.32 -17.30 7.41
N LYS A 30 15.34 -16.46 7.78
CA LYS A 30 15.30 -15.81 9.11
C LYS A 30 14.70 -16.68 10.21
N ASN A 31 14.23 -17.89 9.86
CA ASN A 31 13.72 -18.88 10.82
C ASN A 31 12.59 -18.37 11.72
N PHE A 32 11.81 -17.37 11.27
CA PHE A 32 10.70 -16.78 12.03
C PHE A 32 11.13 -16.29 13.42
N VAL A 33 12.31 -15.65 13.53
CA VAL A 33 12.78 -15.01 14.78
C VAL A 33 11.90 -13.81 15.13
N ALA A 34 11.48 -13.04 14.12
CA ALA A 34 10.58 -11.89 14.27
C ALA A 34 9.53 -11.89 13.15
N PRO A 35 8.64 -12.90 13.11
CA PRO A 35 7.73 -13.07 12.00
C PRO A 35 6.62 -12.03 12.05
N GLN A 36 6.12 -11.66 10.88
CA GLN A 36 4.88 -10.90 10.75
C GLN A 36 3.68 -11.84 10.91
N GLU A 37 2.60 -11.36 11.49
CA GLU A 37 1.43 -12.16 11.85
C GLU A 37 0.15 -11.65 11.18
N VAL A 38 -0.65 -12.57 10.63
CA VAL A 38 -1.98 -12.31 10.09
C VAL A 38 -2.97 -13.21 10.82
N ASN A 39 -3.85 -12.63 11.65
CA ASN A 39 -4.85 -13.39 12.40
C ASN A 39 -5.97 -13.89 11.48
N ILE A 40 -6.22 -15.19 11.55
CA ILE A 40 -7.21 -15.91 10.72
C ILE A 40 -8.35 -16.50 11.57
N ASN A 41 -8.27 -16.37 12.90
CA ASN A 41 -9.24 -16.91 13.86
C ASN A 41 -9.42 -18.41 13.63
N SER A 42 -10.64 -18.94 13.63
CA SER A 42 -10.90 -20.36 13.44
C SER A 42 -10.91 -20.82 11.97
N ASP A 43 -10.72 -19.92 11.01
CA ASP A 43 -10.76 -20.28 9.59
C ASP A 43 -9.55 -21.16 9.22
N LEU A 44 -9.74 -22.00 8.21
CA LEU A 44 -8.73 -22.96 7.71
C LEU A 44 -8.12 -22.54 6.37
N SER A 45 -8.41 -21.31 5.94
CA SER A 45 -7.86 -20.77 4.71
C SER A 45 -7.71 -19.26 4.77
N LYS A 46 -6.73 -18.74 4.02
CA LYS A 46 -6.56 -17.31 3.79
C LYS A 46 -6.19 -17.08 2.32
N THR A 47 -7.03 -16.32 1.63
CA THR A 47 -6.73 -15.81 0.30
C THR A 47 -6.15 -14.41 0.41
N PHE A 48 -5.02 -14.17 -0.25
CA PHE A 48 -4.44 -12.86 -0.44
C PHE A 48 -4.69 -12.36 -1.85
N THR A 49 -4.92 -11.06 -1.95
CA THR A 49 -4.92 -10.34 -3.22
C THR A 49 -3.49 -10.13 -3.73
N GLN A 50 -3.35 -9.79 -5.01
CA GLN A 50 -2.05 -9.42 -5.60
C GLN A 50 -1.39 -8.24 -4.87
N GLY A 51 -2.18 -7.24 -4.47
CA GLY A 51 -1.70 -6.10 -3.69
C GLY A 51 -1.17 -6.52 -2.33
N GLN A 52 -1.90 -7.36 -1.59
CA GLN A 52 -1.44 -7.87 -0.30
C GLN A 52 -0.17 -8.73 -0.41
N MET A 53 -0.05 -9.56 -1.45
CA MET A 53 1.18 -10.32 -1.69
C MET A 53 2.36 -9.40 -2.03
N ASN A 54 2.10 -8.30 -2.73
CA ASN A 54 3.10 -7.28 -3.03
C ASN A 54 3.55 -6.54 -1.74
N ASP A 55 2.60 -6.18 -0.87
CA ASP A 55 2.89 -5.55 0.42
C ASP A 55 3.68 -6.49 1.35
N ILE A 56 3.31 -7.78 1.37
CA ILE A 56 4.06 -8.82 2.09
C ILE A 56 5.51 -8.89 1.57
N SER A 57 5.71 -8.88 0.24
CA SER A 57 7.06 -8.91 -0.32
C SER A 57 7.90 -7.72 0.13
N PHE A 58 7.31 -6.52 0.17
CA PHE A 58 7.98 -5.31 0.66
C PHE A 58 8.30 -5.40 2.15
N ALA A 59 7.35 -5.83 2.98
CA ALA A 59 7.56 -6.04 4.42
C ALA A 59 8.64 -7.10 4.71
N SER A 60 8.79 -8.09 3.82
CA SER A 60 9.86 -9.09 3.86
C SER A 60 11.19 -8.63 3.25
N GLY A 61 11.33 -7.35 2.90
CA GLY A 61 12.57 -6.74 2.44
C GLY A 61 12.85 -6.94 0.95
N ILE A 62 11.86 -7.36 0.15
CA ILE A 62 11.98 -7.47 -1.31
C ILE A 62 11.58 -6.11 -1.89
N PRO A 63 12.51 -5.33 -2.49
CA PRO A 63 12.16 -4.04 -3.07
C PRO A 63 11.24 -4.22 -4.27
N TYR A 64 10.29 -3.31 -4.45
CA TYR A 64 9.33 -3.37 -5.57
C TYR A 64 10.03 -3.54 -6.93
N GLY A 65 9.45 -4.37 -7.79
CA GLY A 65 10.01 -4.72 -9.10
C GLY A 65 11.01 -5.87 -9.07
N ASN A 66 11.38 -6.37 -7.89
CA ASN A 66 12.29 -7.50 -7.74
C ASN A 66 11.55 -8.79 -7.38
N SER A 67 12.22 -9.92 -7.64
CA SER A 67 11.80 -11.24 -7.19
C SER A 67 12.46 -11.57 -5.85
N GLY A 68 11.74 -12.24 -4.97
CA GLY A 68 12.33 -12.78 -3.74
C GLY A 68 11.48 -13.87 -3.12
N LYS A 69 12.04 -14.55 -2.12
CA LYS A 69 11.36 -15.64 -1.41
C LYS A 69 10.90 -15.18 -0.03
N VAL A 70 9.66 -15.53 0.29
CA VAL A 70 9.06 -15.34 1.61
C VAL A 70 8.66 -16.71 2.15
N GLU A 71 8.96 -16.96 3.42
CA GLU A 71 8.60 -18.19 4.12
C GLU A 71 7.31 -17.97 4.91
N PHE A 72 6.38 -18.91 4.79
CA PHE A 72 5.10 -18.90 5.48
C PHE A 72 4.96 -20.13 6.37
N ARG A 73 4.32 -19.96 7.53
CA ARG A 73 3.85 -21.08 8.36
C ARG A 73 2.55 -20.71 9.07
N VAL A 74 1.74 -21.70 9.42
CA VAL A 74 0.55 -21.51 10.25
C VAL A 74 0.90 -21.80 11.69
N LYS A 75 0.50 -20.91 12.60
CA LYS A 75 0.52 -21.08 14.04
C LYS A 75 -0.91 -21.34 14.51
N GLY A 76 -1.18 -22.52 15.08
CA GLY A 76 -2.44 -22.84 15.73
C GLY A 76 -2.29 -22.75 17.25
N VAL A 77 -3.23 -22.10 17.93
CA VAL A 77 -3.22 -21.92 19.38
C VAL A 77 -4.57 -22.36 19.96
N THR A 78 -4.55 -23.30 20.90
CA THR A 78 -5.76 -23.71 21.64
C THR A 78 -6.18 -22.62 22.64
N ALA A 79 -7.43 -22.67 23.12
CA ALA A 79 -7.90 -21.78 24.19
C ALA A 79 -7.02 -21.82 25.47
N ASN A 80 -6.30 -22.91 25.71
CA ASN A 80 -5.40 -23.08 26.85
C ASN A 80 -3.95 -22.63 26.57
N GLY A 81 -3.70 -22.02 25.40
CA GLY A 81 -2.39 -21.47 25.04
C GLY A 81 -1.40 -22.47 24.42
N THR A 82 -1.79 -23.73 24.23
CA THR A 82 -0.93 -24.72 23.55
C THR A 82 -0.76 -24.34 22.09
N THR A 83 0.49 -24.29 21.62
CA THR A 83 0.82 -23.84 20.27
C THR A 83 1.39 -24.97 19.43
N LEU A 84 0.96 -25.06 18.17
CA LEU A 84 1.55 -25.90 17.14
C LEU A 84 1.83 -25.08 15.87
N TYR A 85 2.85 -25.50 15.13
CA TYR A 85 3.23 -24.90 13.85
C TYR A 85 3.10 -25.92 12.73
N SER A 86 2.70 -25.46 11.55
CA SER A 86 2.77 -26.25 10.32
C SER A 86 4.21 -26.41 9.84
N ASN A 87 4.40 -27.20 8.79
CA ASN A 87 5.60 -27.08 7.96
C ASN A 87 5.71 -25.67 7.36
N VAL A 88 6.93 -25.31 6.99
CA VAL A 88 7.22 -24.05 6.28
C VAL A 88 6.96 -24.23 4.79
N VAL A 89 6.35 -23.21 4.17
CA VAL A 89 6.17 -23.13 2.72
C VAL A 89 6.95 -21.93 2.19
N ASN A 90 7.71 -22.15 1.12
CA ASN A 90 8.46 -21.10 0.43
C ASN A 90 7.63 -20.58 -0.75
N VAL A 91 7.40 -19.27 -0.80
CA VAL A 91 6.70 -18.62 -1.91
C VAL A 91 7.63 -17.61 -2.57
N THR A 92 7.93 -17.83 -3.85
CA THR A 92 8.62 -16.84 -4.68
C THR A 92 7.60 -15.79 -5.14
N ILE A 93 7.81 -14.54 -4.76
CA ILE A 93 6.94 -13.42 -5.12
C ILE A 93 7.71 -12.51 -6.08
N GLN A 94 7.13 -12.29 -7.26
CA GLN A 94 7.57 -11.20 -8.15
C GLN A 94 6.81 -9.94 -7.74
N SER A 95 7.49 -9.03 -7.05
CA SER A 95 6.88 -7.76 -6.65
C SER A 95 6.69 -6.85 -7.86
N TYR A 96 5.68 -6.00 -7.79
CA TYR A 96 5.45 -4.92 -8.75
C TYR A 96 5.50 -3.58 -8.03
N VAL A 97 5.83 -2.53 -8.77
CA VAL A 97 5.77 -1.19 -8.19
C VAL A 97 4.33 -0.66 -8.33
N PRO A 98 3.58 -0.44 -7.23
CA PRO A 98 2.23 0.07 -7.33
C PRO A 98 2.24 1.47 -7.95
N ILE A 99 1.33 1.74 -8.88
CA ILE A 99 1.29 3.02 -9.58
C ILE A 99 0.62 4.07 -8.69
N LEU A 100 1.41 4.88 -7.99
CA LEU A 100 0.89 6.04 -7.23
C LEU A 100 0.62 7.22 -8.17
N ARG A 101 -0.62 7.61 -8.42
CA ARG A 101 -0.94 8.77 -9.28
C ARG A 101 -1.22 10.01 -8.43
N LEU A 102 -0.63 11.12 -8.81
CA LEU A 102 -0.84 12.40 -8.15
C LEU A 102 -1.61 13.36 -9.06
N TYR A 103 -2.47 14.18 -8.49
CA TYR A 103 -3.28 15.16 -9.21
C TYR A 103 -3.16 16.53 -8.56
N LEU A 104 -3.44 17.59 -9.33
CA LEU A 104 -3.29 18.99 -8.88
C LEU A 104 -4.66 19.72 -8.79
N PRO A 105 -5.57 19.37 -7.88
CA PRO A 105 -6.83 20.08 -7.76
C PRO A 105 -6.63 21.51 -7.22
N GLY A 106 -7.43 22.45 -7.71
CA GLY A 106 -7.35 23.85 -7.28
C GLY A 106 -8.40 24.77 -7.89
N GLY A 107 -8.41 26.02 -7.44
CA GLY A 107 -9.31 27.07 -7.91
C GLY A 107 -9.00 27.59 -9.33
N TYR A 108 -7.87 27.18 -9.90
CA TYR A 108 -7.46 27.53 -11.27
C TYR A 108 -8.16 26.68 -12.34
N GLN A 109 -8.70 25.51 -11.99
CA GLN A 109 -9.08 24.48 -12.95
C GLN A 109 -10.08 24.98 -14.00
N ALA A 110 -11.20 25.55 -13.57
CA ALA A 110 -12.27 25.97 -14.49
C ALA A 110 -11.82 27.15 -15.38
N SER A 111 -11.11 28.13 -14.80
CA SER A 111 -10.66 29.32 -15.54
C SER A 111 -9.55 29.02 -16.56
N THR A 112 -8.88 27.88 -16.43
CA THR A 112 -7.77 27.46 -17.30
C THR A 112 -8.10 26.25 -18.17
N GLY A 113 -9.35 25.76 -18.14
CA GLY A 113 -9.78 24.60 -18.93
C GLY A 113 -9.29 23.24 -18.40
N ASN A 114 -8.88 23.16 -17.13
CA ASN A 114 -8.33 21.98 -16.45
C ASN A 114 -9.36 21.27 -15.55
N GLY A 115 -10.63 21.27 -15.95
CA GLY A 115 -11.73 20.63 -15.21
C GLY A 115 -12.50 21.58 -14.28
N ASN A 116 -13.18 21.02 -13.28
CA ASN A 116 -13.98 21.79 -12.34
C ASN A 116 -13.11 22.28 -11.16
N ASN A 117 -13.39 23.48 -10.65
CA ASN A 117 -12.65 24.00 -9.50
C ASN A 117 -12.74 23.06 -8.29
N TRP A 118 -11.59 22.79 -7.66
CA TRP A 118 -11.50 21.98 -6.46
C TRP A 118 -12.08 20.56 -6.60
N ASP A 119 -12.01 19.99 -7.80
CA ASP A 119 -12.48 18.65 -8.10
C ASP A 119 -11.30 17.74 -8.52
N PRO A 120 -10.82 16.85 -7.62
CA PRO A 120 -9.79 15.86 -7.93
C PRO A 120 -10.21 14.89 -9.06
N GLY A 121 -11.51 14.68 -9.25
CA GLY A 121 -12.08 13.84 -10.30
C GLY A 121 -11.70 14.33 -11.69
N THR A 122 -11.63 15.65 -11.87
CA THR A 122 -11.31 16.29 -13.15
C THR A 122 -9.95 16.99 -13.17
N ALA A 123 -9.22 16.98 -12.05
CA ALA A 123 -7.91 17.62 -11.94
C ALA A 123 -6.85 17.00 -12.89
N PRO A 124 -5.91 17.82 -13.39
CA PRO A 124 -4.75 17.33 -14.14
C PRO A 124 -3.93 16.32 -13.34
N GLU A 125 -3.50 15.26 -14.01
CA GLU A 125 -2.57 14.26 -13.45
C GLU A 125 -1.13 14.77 -13.58
N LEU A 126 -0.35 14.68 -12.51
CA LEU A 126 1.09 14.92 -12.58
C LEU A 126 1.77 13.77 -13.33
N ILE A 127 2.75 14.12 -14.14
CA ILE A 127 3.59 13.18 -14.87
C ILE A 127 4.57 12.54 -13.88
N ARG A 128 4.57 11.22 -13.82
CA ARG A 128 5.52 10.45 -13.02
C ARG A 128 6.86 10.36 -13.73
N ASP A 129 7.95 10.56 -12.99
CA ASP A 129 9.27 10.24 -13.49
C ASP A 129 9.49 8.72 -13.53
N LEU A 130 9.87 8.20 -14.69
CA LEU A 130 10.02 6.76 -14.92
C LEU A 130 11.43 6.23 -14.63
N ARG A 131 12.39 7.10 -14.27
CA ARG A 131 13.75 6.67 -13.91
C ARG A 131 13.71 5.85 -12.63
N SER A 132 14.32 4.67 -12.65
CA SER A 132 14.26 3.69 -11.55
C SER A 132 14.58 4.28 -10.16
N ALA A 133 15.59 5.16 -10.05
CA ALA A 133 15.99 5.76 -8.77
C ALA A 133 14.92 6.66 -8.12
N VAL A 134 14.05 7.26 -8.94
CA VAL A 134 13.02 8.25 -8.52
C VAL A 134 11.60 7.81 -8.87
N PHE A 135 11.41 6.58 -9.35
CA PHE A 135 10.10 6.04 -9.64
C PHE A 135 9.22 6.08 -8.39
N ASN A 136 8.00 6.63 -8.52
CA ASN A 136 7.07 6.95 -7.41
C ASN A 136 7.57 7.98 -6.38
N LYS A 137 8.74 8.60 -6.60
CA LYS A 137 9.32 9.59 -5.69
C LYS A 137 9.39 10.98 -6.32
N MET A 138 9.31 11.06 -7.64
CA MET A 138 9.35 12.32 -8.38
C MET A 138 8.21 12.40 -9.38
N TYR A 139 7.54 13.55 -9.35
CA TYR A 139 6.41 13.90 -10.20
C TYR A 139 6.60 15.33 -10.67
N TYR A 140 6.13 15.64 -11.87
CA TYR A 140 6.19 16.98 -12.45
C TYR A 140 4.97 17.26 -13.31
N ILE A 141 4.65 18.53 -13.49
CA ILE A 141 3.64 19.00 -14.43
C ILE A 141 4.06 20.38 -14.93
N TYR A 142 3.73 20.68 -16.19
CA TYR A 142 3.85 22.02 -16.75
C TYR A 142 2.44 22.54 -16.94
N ILE A 143 2.08 23.59 -16.20
CA ILE A 143 0.72 24.13 -16.18
C ILE A 143 0.75 25.61 -15.84
N TYR A 144 -0.12 26.37 -16.47
CA TYR A 144 -0.33 27.78 -16.16
C TYR A 144 -1.24 27.91 -14.94
N LEU A 145 -0.78 28.67 -13.94
CA LEU A 145 -1.52 29.00 -12.73
C LEU A 145 -1.72 30.52 -12.65
N PRO A 146 -2.97 31.02 -12.58
CA PRO A 146 -3.23 32.44 -12.36
C PRO A 146 -2.77 32.91 -10.97
N ALA A 147 -2.30 34.15 -10.86
CA ALA A 147 -2.09 34.81 -9.57
C ALA A 147 -3.36 34.79 -8.71
N GLY A 148 -3.22 34.59 -7.41
CA GLY A 148 -4.31 34.48 -6.46
C GLY A 148 -5.07 33.16 -6.51
N SER A 149 -4.75 32.25 -7.45
CA SER A 149 -5.28 30.89 -7.41
C SER A 149 -4.62 30.08 -6.29
N GLU A 150 -5.32 29.03 -5.88
CA GLU A 150 -4.84 28.10 -4.89
C GLU A 150 -5.00 26.66 -5.39
N PHE A 151 -4.15 25.76 -4.88
CA PHE A 151 -4.21 24.35 -5.21
C PHE A 151 -3.71 23.45 -4.07
N LYS A 152 -3.95 22.15 -4.24
CA LYS A 152 -3.39 21.06 -3.43
C LYS A 152 -2.84 19.96 -4.34
N VAL A 153 -2.22 18.95 -3.75
CA VAL A 153 -1.86 17.70 -4.43
C VAL A 153 -2.65 16.56 -3.82
N THR A 154 -3.31 15.73 -4.63
CA THR A 154 -4.00 14.51 -4.15
C THR A 154 -3.32 13.25 -4.65
N ALA A 155 -3.30 12.20 -3.82
CA ALA A 155 -2.99 10.85 -4.27
C ALA A 155 -4.31 10.17 -4.68
N GLY A 156 -4.45 9.88 -5.97
CA GLY A 156 -5.73 9.47 -6.55
C GLY A 156 -6.67 10.65 -6.84
N ARG A 157 -7.79 10.32 -7.49
CA ARG A 157 -8.84 11.28 -7.88
C ARG A 157 -9.88 11.48 -6.77
N SER A 158 -9.43 11.61 -5.53
CA SER A 158 -10.28 11.88 -4.37
C SER A 158 -9.55 12.76 -3.35
N TRP A 159 -10.27 13.25 -2.35
CA TRP A 159 -9.69 14.04 -1.25
C TRP A 159 -9.14 13.18 -0.10
N ASP A 160 -9.26 11.84 -0.17
CA ASP A 160 -8.90 10.91 0.92
C ASP A 160 -7.46 11.09 1.38
N VAL A 161 -6.54 11.26 0.42
CA VAL A 161 -5.13 11.55 0.65
C VAL A 161 -4.78 12.80 -0.13
N ASN A 162 -4.75 13.93 0.57
CA ASN A 162 -4.39 15.22 0.00
C ASN A 162 -3.33 15.91 0.83
N TYR A 163 -2.52 16.71 0.15
CA TYR A 163 -1.42 17.43 0.73
C TYR A 163 -1.50 18.90 0.35
N GLY A 164 -1.26 19.71 1.36
CA GLY A 164 -1.04 21.14 1.28
C GLY A 164 0.18 21.49 2.13
N GLY A 165 0.33 22.74 2.52
CA GLY A 165 1.36 23.14 3.46
C GLY A 165 1.78 24.60 3.32
N SER A 166 2.88 24.93 3.99
CA SER A 166 3.47 26.27 3.98
C SER A 166 4.98 26.18 4.20
N GLY A 167 5.72 27.22 3.79
CA GLY A 167 7.16 27.31 4.05
C GLY A 167 8.02 26.18 3.48
N GLY A 168 7.58 25.53 2.40
CA GLY A 168 8.28 24.39 1.80
C GLY A 168 8.06 23.05 2.52
N VAL A 169 7.17 22.99 3.52
CA VAL A 169 6.82 21.76 4.23
C VAL A 169 5.48 21.23 3.72
N LEU A 170 5.45 19.97 3.32
CA LEU A 170 4.24 19.26 2.91
C LEU A 170 3.56 18.66 4.15
N SER A 171 2.25 18.90 4.32
CA SER A 171 1.43 18.32 5.38
C SER A 171 0.20 17.66 4.77
N GLN A 172 -0.10 16.43 5.23
CA GLN A 172 -1.39 15.81 4.90
C GLN A 172 -2.51 16.67 5.48
N ASN A 173 -3.54 16.92 4.68
CA ASN A 173 -4.64 17.84 5.00
C ASN A 173 -4.19 19.27 5.34
N GLY A 174 -2.97 19.67 4.94
CA GLY A 174 -2.43 21.00 5.18
C GLY A 174 -3.20 22.11 4.46
N ALA A 175 -2.85 23.35 4.78
CA ALA A 175 -3.36 24.56 4.12
C ALA A 175 -3.09 24.54 2.61
N ASN A 176 -3.90 25.25 1.83
CA ASN A 176 -3.70 25.33 0.38
C ASN A 176 -2.37 25.99 0.02
N PHE A 177 -1.80 25.60 -1.12
CA PHE A 177 -0.72 26.36 -1.73
C PHE A 177 -1.31 27.54 -2.50
N SER A 178 -0.77 28.74 -2.29
CA SER A 178 -1.23 29.96 -2.97
C SER A 178 -0.22 30.40 -4.04
N VAL A 179 -0.75 30.85 -5.18
CA VAL A 179 0.04 31.30 -6.34
C VAL A 179 0.18 32.81 -6.29
N ALA A 180 1.39 33.32 -6.03
CA ALA A 180 1.61 34.77 -5.88
C ALA A 180 1.57 35.54 -7.21
N SER A 181 2.05 34.93 -8.29
CA SER A 181 2.16 35.54 -9.60
C SER A 181 1.74 34.56 -10.68
N SER A 182 1.05 35.04 -11.72
CA SER A 182 0.63 34.20 -12.84
C SER A 182 1.83 33.65 -13.60
N GLY A 183 1.78 32.38 -14.00
CA GLY A 183 2.84 31.73 -14.76
C GLY A 183 2.59 30.25 -14.98
#